data_AF-A0A817GJ49-F1
#
_entry.id   AF-A0A817GJ49-F1
#
_cell.length_a   1.000
_cell.length_b   1.000
_cell.length_c   1.000
_cell.angle_alpha   90.00
_cell.angle_beta   90.00
_cell.angle_gamma   90.00
#
_symmetry.space_group_name_H-M   'P 1'
#
loop_
_entity.id
_entity.type
_entity.pdbx_description
1 polymer ?
#
loop_
_entity_poly.entity_id
_entity_poly.type
_entity_poly.pdbx_seq_one_letter_code
_entity_poly.pdbx_strand_id
1 'polypeptide(L)'
;MIRDEFPQTESAAKLGYLTGVAPLLPTTLDHKDVLFIIMGSVRYIHKAKLLTETWLQWSQGNFFIFADAANASIPLTTLPQLQNKPSREDAQHRQLLGSQWIISNKSDLIKNVKWFVFADDDTWINVPALLSYLQLFDHRLLFSIGYIWDNTWEPGWSYFFGGGGVVFSQTAFMSTMPAIYTKECPFQSWNDVTFKHCQKQKGVTKIHSDRFFYDMAHVIGGSHNLMPISYVGKVTFHYVNNAAIARRMTCDAAVYWKWPIKGCDNVKRDDMPHLHI
;
A
#
# COMPACT_ATOMS: atom_id res chain seq x y z
N MET A 1 46.15 -6.41 -0.91
CA MET A 1 45.75 -6.08 -2.29
C MET A 1 44.31 -6.56 -2.46
N ILE A 2 43.35 -5.64 -2.36
CA ILE A 2 41.96 -5.64 -2.89
C ILE A 2 41.14 -6.94 -2.70
N ARG A 3 40.35 -7.03 -1.61
CA ARG A 3 38.88 -6.80 -1.49
C ARG A 3 38.09 -8.13 -1.50
N ASP A 4 37.97 -8.73 -0.32
CA ASP A 4 36.87 -9.66 -0.01
C ASP A 4 35.69 -8.86 0.54
N GLU A 5 35.19 -7.91 -0.27
CA GLU A 5 33.87 -7.33 -0.07
C GLU A 5 32.85 -8.45 -0.30
N PHE A 6 32.44 -9.11 0.78
CA PHE A 6 31.21 -9.90 0.77
C PHE A 6 30.10 -9.01 0.20
N PRO A 7 29.40 -9.42 -0.89
CA PRO A 7 28.32 -8.62 -1.43
C PRO A 7 27.31 -8.40 -0.30
N GLN A 8 27.01 -7.13 -0.02
CA GLN A 8 25.88 -6.75 0.81
C GLN A 8 24.65 -7.40 0.18
N THR A 9 24.23 -8.54 0.71
CA THR A 9 22.95 -9.14 0.33
C THR A 9 21.88 -8.08 0.54
N GLU A 10 20.94 -7.92 -0.41
CA GLU A 10 19.76 -7.04 -0.28
C GLU A 10 18.80 -7.57 0.80
N SER A 11 19.32 -8.05 1.93
CA SER A 11 18.54 -8.66 2.99
C SER A 11 17.53 -7.64 3.50
N ALA A 12 16.25 -7.92 3.24
CA ALA A 12 15.16 -7.18 3.83
C ALA A 12 15.33 -7.18 5.35
N ALA A 13 15.27 -5.99 5.97
CA ALA A 13 15.20 -5.92 7.42
C ALA A 13 13.88 -6.60 7.85
N LYS A 14 13.98 -7.77 8.48
CA LYS A 14 12.85 -8.41 9.16
C LYS A 14 12.76 -7.82 10.55
N LEU A 15 11.64 -7.17 10.85
CA LEU A 15 11.31 -6.81 12.23
C LEU A 15 10.94 -8.08 12.98
N GLY A 16 11.88 -8.61 13.77
CA GLY A 16 11.60 -9.63 14.76
C GLY A 16 10.87 -9.02 15.96
N TYR A 17 10.06 -9.80 16.66
CA TYR A 17 9.32 -9.40 17.87
C TYR A 17 10.19 -8.83 19.03
N LEU A 18 11.52 -8.82 18.91
CA LEU A 18 12.45 -8.49 19.99
C LEU A 18 13.53 -7.45 19.65
N THR A 19 13.50 -6.81 18.47
CA THR A 19 14.41 -5.66 18.25
C THR A 19 13.80 -4.42 18.89
N GLY A 20 14.26 -4.10 20.11
CA GLY A 20 13.97 -2.85 20.81
C GLY A 20 14.52 -1.65 20.03
N VAL A 21 13.81 -1.26 18.97
CA VAL A 21 13.94 0.08 18.40
C VAL A 21 13.26 0.99 19.41
N ALA A 22 14.05 1.84 20.07
CA ALA A 22 13.52 2.87 20.96
C ALA A 22 12.33 3.57 20.28
N PRO A 23 11.22 3.84 20.99
CA PRO A 23 10.06 4.46 20.37
C PRO A 23 10.48 5.85 19.89
N LEU A 24 10.71 5.97 18.58
CA LEU A 24 10.89 7.25 17.90
C LEU A 24 9.53 7.94 17.97
N LEU A 25 9.34 8.72 19.05
CA LEU A 25 8.17 9.51 19.43
C LEU A 25 6.85 9.08 18.74
N PRO A 26 5.92 8.39 19.45
CA PRO A 26 4.65 8.01 18.87
C PRO A 26 3.95 9.24 18.30
N THR A 27 3.94 9.34 16.98
CA THR A 27 3.26 10.42 16.29
C THR A 27 1.86 9.91 16.06
N THR A 28 0.85 10.42 16.76
CA THR A 28 -0.54 10.04 16.47
C THR A 28 -0.81 10.34 14.99
N LEU A 29 -1.10 9.30 14.22
CA LEU A 29 -1.42 9.43 12.80
C LEU A 29 -2.94 9.46 12.62
N ASP A 30 -3.39 10.29 11.70
CA ASP A 30 -4.76 10.29 11.20
C ASP A 30 -4.79 10.16 9.66
N HIS A 31 -5.99 10.26 9.08
CA HIS A 31 -6.19 10.02 7.64
C HIS A 31 -5.49 11.05 6.74
N LYS A 32 -5.26 12.28 7.20
CA LYS A 32 -4.57 13.32 6.39
C LYS A 32 -3.06 13.06 6.28
N ASP A 33 -2.49 12.29 7.21
CA ASP A 33 -1.08 11.92 7.19
C ASP A 33 -0.74 10.85 6.14
N VAL A 34 -1.74 10.21 5.54
CA VAL A 34 -1.55 9.07 4.63
C VAL A 34 -2.27 9.28 3.30
N LEU A 35 -1.50 9.33 2.20
CA LEU A 35 -2.04 9.44 0.85
C LEU A 35 -2.05 8.09 0.14
N PHE A 36 -3.23 7.67 -0.34
CA PHE A 36 -3.38 6.44 -1.13
C PHE A 36 -3.25 6.72 -2.63
N ILE A 37 -2.36 5.99 -3.30
CA ILE A 37 -2.07 6.08 -4.74
C ILE A 37 -2.46 4.75 -5.36
N ILE A 38 -3.64 4.73 -5.98
CA ILE A 38 -4.32 3.50 -6.38
C ILE A 38 -4.25 3.36 -7.91
N MET A 39 -3.89 2.18 -8.38
CA MET A 39 -4.01 1.83 -9.80
C MET A 39 -5.48 1.55 -10.11
N GLY A 40 -6.04 2.17 -11.15
CA GLY A 40 -7.40 1.90 -11.59
C GLY A 40 -7.52 1.84 -13.11
N SER A 41 -8.72 1.48 -13.58
CA SER A 41 -9.10 1.56 -14.98
C SER A 41 -10.61 1.73 -15.14
N VAL A 42 -11.05 2.46 -16.17
CA VAL A 42 -12.47 2.59 -16.48
C VAL A 42 -13.11 1.23 -16.83
N ARG A 43 -12.32 0.31 -17.41
CA ARG A 43 -12.77 -1.06 -17.74
C ARG A 43 -13.16 -1.86 -16.49
N TYR A 44 -12.54 -1.57 -15.36
CA TYR A 44 -12.77 -2.23 -14.08
C TYR A 44 -13.39 -1.29 -13.04
N ILE A 45 -14.23 -0.35 -13.48
CA ILE A 45 -14.83 0.66 -12.60
C ILE A 45 -15.57 0.09 -11.38
N HIS A 46 -16.13 -1.11 -11.49
CA HIS A 46 -16.78 -1.81 -10.38
C HIS A 46 -15.81 -2.07 -9.22
N LYS A 47 -14.52 -2.30 -9.50
CA LYS A 47 -13.49 -2.45 -8.47
C LYS A 47 -13.24 -1.13 -7.75
N ALA A 48 -13.02 -0.04 -8.48
CA ALA A 48 -12.86 1.29 -7.91
C ALA A 48 -14.09 1.71 -7.07
N LYS A 49 -15.29 1.38 -7.54
CA LYS A 49 -16.55 1.54 -6.79
C LYS A 49 -16.57 0.71 -5.50
N LEU A 50 -16.09 -0.53 -5.55
CA LEU A 50 -16.01 -1.36 -4.34
C LEU A 50 -15.06 -0.73 -3.30
N LEU A 51 -13.91 -0.19 -3.72
CA LEU A 51 -12.99 0.49 -2.81
C LEU A 51 -13.68 1.70 -2.14
N THR A 52 -14.30 2.58 -2.92
CA THR A 52 -14.95 3.81 -2.43
C THR A 52 -16.17 3.55 -1.55
N GLU A 53 -16.88 2.44 -1.77
CA GLU A 53 -17.99 1.98 -0.93
C GLU A 53 -17.54 1.21 0.31
N THR A 54 -16.25 0.85 0.42
CA THR A 54 -15.71 0.08 1.54
C THR A 54 -14.53 0.81 2.18
N TRP A 55 -13.37 0.17 2.32
CA TRP A 55 -12.26 0.66 3.15
C TRP A 55 -11.74 2.05 2.79
N LEU A 56 -11.87 2.47 1.53
CA LEU A 56 -11.35 3.76 1.08
C LEU A 56 -12.12 4.93 1.71
N GLN A 57 -13.32 4.70 2.26
CA GLN A 57 -14.03 5.72 3.04
C GLN A 57 -13.19 6.26 4.22
N TRP A 58 -12.36 5.42 4.87
CA TRP A 58 -11.51 5.85 5.98
C TRP A 58 -10.41 6.84 5.57
N SER A 59 -10.07 6.92 4.28
CA SER A 59 -9.11 7.91 3.78
C SER A 59 -9.65 9.35 3.81
N GLN A 60 -10.97 9.52 3.97
CA GLN A 60 -11.67 10.81 3.94
C GLN A 60 -11.28 11.68 2.73
N GLY A 61 -11.08 11.05 1.57
CA GLY A 61 -10.73 11.74 0.32
C GLY A 61 -9.23 11.93 0.09
N ASN A 62 -8.37 11.45 0.98
CA ASN A 62 -6.91 11.51 0.80
C ASN A 62 -6.39 10.39 -0.09
N PHE A 63 -6.83 10.38 -1.36
CA PHE A 63 -6.43 9.36 -2.33
C PHE A 63 -6.47 9.88 -3.78
N PHE A 64 -5.76 9.17 -4.66
CA PHE A 64 -5.91 9.27 -6.11
C PHE A 64 -6.05 7.87 -6.71
N ILE A 65 -7.08 7.66 -7.53
CA ILE A 65 -7.21 6.46 -8.37
C ILE A 65 -6.80 6.85 -9.79
N PHE A 66 -5.58 6.54 -10.19
CA PHE A 66 -5.08 6.87 -11.53
C PHE A 66 -5.60 5.87 -12.56
N ALA A 67 -6.24 6.36 -13.62
CA ALA A 67 -6.93 5.54 -14.61
C ALA A 67 -6.67 6.01 -16.05
N ASP A 68 -7.08 5.16 -17.00
CA ASP A 68 -6.94 5.36 -18.45
C ASP A 68 -8.05 6.24 -19.07
N ALA A 69 -9.15 6.48 -18.35
CA ALA A 69 -10.19 7.42 -18.74
C ALA A 69 -10.96 7.94 -17.51
N ALA A 70 -11.53 9.14 -17.64
CA ALA A 70 -12.35 9.74 -16.60
C ALA A 70 -13.71 9.03 -16.50
N ASN A 71 -14.37 9.16 -15.35
CA ASN A 71 -15.72 8.67 -15.16
C ASN A 71 -16.52 9.61 -14.25
N ALA A 72 -17.80 9.82 -14.55
CA ALA A 72 -18.66 10.72 -13.78
C ALA A 72 -19.09 10.15 -12.41
N SER A 73 -19.11 8.82 -12.26
CA SER A 73 -19.65 8.13 -11.09
C SER A 73 -18.62 7.83 -10.01
N ILE A 74 -17.33 7.81 -10.35
CA ILE A 74 -16.22 7.44 -9.46
C ILE A 74 -15.08 8.45 -9.64
N PRO A 75 -14.43 8.92 -8.56
CA PRO A 75 -13.37 9.93 -8.61
C PRO A 75 -12.04 9.38 -9.19
N LEU A 76 -12.05 9.04 -10.47
CA LEU A 76 -10.85 8.63 -11.21
C LEU A 76 -10.06 9.87 -11.65
N THR A 77 -8.73 9.79 -11.54
CA THR A 77 -7.79 10.80 -12.04
C THR A 77 -7.15 10.29 -13.32
N THR A 78 -7.39 10.98 -14.44
CA THR A 78 -6.81 10.62 -15.74
C THR A 78 -5.86 11.71 -16.20
N LEU A 79 -4.56 11.38 -16.24
CA LEU A 79 -3.55 12.28 -16.80
C LEU A 79 -3.52 12.14 -18.33
N PRO A 80 -3.14 13.19 -19.08
CA PRO A 80 -3.04 13.11 -20.55
C PRO A 80 -2.22 11.92 -21.04
N GLN A 81 -1.12 11.59 -20.35
CA GLN A 81 -0.23 10.48 -20.68
C GLN A 81 -0.87 9.10 -20.49
N LEU A 82 -1.95 9.00 -19.70
CA LEU A 82 -2.67 7.78 -19.38
C LEU A 82 -3.92 7.58 -20.25
N GLN A 83 -4.38 8.61 -20.96
CA GLN A 83 -5.62 8.56 -21.73
C GLN A 83 -5.60 7.46 -22.79
N ASN A 84 -6.69 6.67 -22.85
CA ASN A 84 -6.90 5.60 -23.83
C ASN A 84 -5.80 4.53 -23.83
N LYS A 85 -5.21 4.28 -22.66
CA LYS A 85 -4.17 3.27 -22.43
C LYS A 85 -4.63 2.20 -21.43
N PRO A 86 -5.54 1.30 -21.85
CA PRO A 86 -6.21 0.35 -20.94
C PRO A 86 -5.42 -0.93 -20.69
N SER A 87 -4.29 -1.16 -21.38
CA SER A 87 -3.55 -2.42 -21.27
C SER A 87 -2.92 -2.62 -19.90
N ARG A 88 -2.47 -3.84 -19.61
CA ARG A 88 -1.80 -4.17 -18.34
C ARG A 88 -0.42 -3.53 -18.27
N GLU A 89 0.26 -3.46 -19.40
CA GLU A 89 1.56 -2.83 -19.59
C GLU A 89 1.44 -1.32 -19.36
N ASP A 90 0.41 -0.68 -19.94
CA ASP A 90 0.11 0.73 -19.71
C ASP A 90 -0.20 1.04 -18.24
N ALA A 91 -0.89 0.11 -17.56
CA ALA A 91 -1.26 0.27 -16.16
C ALA A 91 -0.04 0.46 -15.23
N GLN A 92 1.12 -0.11 -15.60
CA GLN A 92 2.36 -0.01 -14.84
C GLN A 92 2.88 1.43 -14.74
N HIS A 93 2.44 2.32 -15.61
CA HIS A 93 2.83 3.73 -15.59
C HIS A 93 1.91 4.60 -14.70
N ARG A 94 0.71 4.13 -14.33
CA ARG A 94 -0.34 4.96 -13.71
C ARG A 94 0.08 5.54 -12.36
N GLN A 95 0.58 4.70 -11.46
CA GLN A 95 1.05 5.16 -10.15
C GLN A 95 2.36 5.95 -10.24
N LEU A 96 3.24 5.61 -11.19
CA LEU A 96 4.52 6.28 -11.39
C LEU A 96 4.33 7.73 -11.88
N LEU A 97 3.61 7.88 -13.00
CA LEU A 97 3.28 9.19 -13.57
C LEU A 97 2.33 9.97 -12.65
N GLY A 98 1.39 9.28 -12.00
CA GLY A 98 0.52 9.83 -10.98
C GLY A 98 1.30 10.47 -9.83
N SER A 99 2.29 9.76 -9.30
CA SER A 99 3.14 10.26 -8.21
C SER A 99 3.94 11.50 -8.64
N GLN A 100 4.53 11.50 -9.84
CA GLN A 100 5.23 12.67 -10.38
C GLN A 100 4.27 13.85 -10.57
N TRP A 101 3.05 13.62 -11.02
CA TRP A 101 2.03 14.65 -11.14
C TRP A 101 1.62 15.22 -9.77
N ILE A 102 1.43 14.38 -8.75
CA ILE A 102 1.12 14.82 -7.38
C ILE A 102 2.26 15.73 -6.88
N ILE A 103 3.53 15.34 -7.07
CA ILE A 103 4.70 16.16 -6.69
C ILE A 103 4.65 17.54 -7.32
N SER A 104 4.36 17.60 -8.62
CA SER A 104 4.36 18.87 -9.36
C SER A 104 3.11 19.74 -9.14
N ASN A 105 1.96 19.16 -8.79
CA ASN A 105 0.67 19.85 -8.81
C ASN A 105 -0.06 19.90 -7.47
N LYS A 106 0.41 19.17 -6.46
CA LYS A 106 -0.23 19.02 -5.14
C LYS A 106 0.77 19.27 -4.01
N SER A 107 1.61 20.28 -4.16
CA SER A 107 2.68 20.62 -3.20
C SER A 107 2.14 20.85 -1.77
N ASP A 108 1.01 21.54 -1.62
CA ASP A 108 0.40 21.77 -0.30
C ASP A 108 -0.17 20.50 0.35
N LEU A 109 -0.63 19.55 -0.45
CA LEU A 109 -1.03 18.24 0.05
C LEU A 109 0.19 17.47 0.56
N ILE A 110 1.25 17.40 -0.26
CA ILE A 110 2.47 16.65 0.07
C ILE A 110 3.12 17.12 1.36
N LYS A 111 3.14 18.43 1.63
CA LYS A 111 3.72 18.99 2.87
C LYS A 111 3.13 18.37 4.14
N ASN A 112 1.86 17.96 4.09
CA ASN A 112 1.13 17.41 5.23
C ASN A 112 1.09 15.87 5.25
N VAL A 113 1.45 15.22 4.14
CA VAL A 113 1.44 13.76 4.03
C VAL A 113 2.76 13.20 4.54
N LYS A 114 2.68 12.26 5.48
CA LYS A 114 3.81 11.53 6.07
C LYS A 114 4.06 10.21 5.36
N TRP A 115 3.02 9.59 4.80
CA TRP A 115 3.08 8.24 4.24
C TRP A 115 2.36 8.15 2.90
N PHE A 116 2.97 7.44 1.96
CA PHE A 116 2.42 7.22 0.63
C PHE A 116 2.18 5.73 0.43
N VAL A 117 0.93 5.36 0.16
CA VAL A 117 0.49 3.95 0.10
C VAL A 117 0.09 3.63 -1.32
N PHE A 118 0.83 2.73 -1.96
CA PHE A 118 0.54 2.19 -3.28
C PHE A 118 -0.34 0.95 -3.15
N ALA A 119 -1.39 0.85 -3.97
CA ALA A 119 -2.31 -0.27 -3.98
C ALA A 119 -2.93 -0.50 -5.36
N ASP A 120 -3.28 -1.75 -5.66
CA ASP A 120 -4.04 -2.11 -6.86
C ASP A 120 -5.54 -1.98 -6.62
N ASP A 121 -6.34 -2.01 -7.70
CA ASP A 121 -7.80 -1.87 -7.61
C ASP A 121 -8.52 -3.05 -6.94
N ASP A 122 -7.80 -4.14 -6.65
CA ASP A 122 -8.27 -5.31 -5.89
C ASP A 122 -7.47 -5.56 -4.61
N THR A 123 -6.81 -4.53 -4.10
CA THR A 123 -6.18 -4.54 -2.77
C THR A 123 -7.17 -4.00 -1.74
N TRP A 124 -7.49 -4.80 -0.72
CA TRP A 124 -8.22 -4.32 0.45
C TRP A 124 -7.23 -3.86 1.51
N ILE A 125 -7.47 -2.68 2.10
CA ILE A 125 -6.58 -2.10 3.13
C ILE A 125 -7.37 -1.87 4.42
N ASN A 126 -6.87 -2.41 5.51
CA ASN A 126 -7.32 -2.08 6.86
C ASN A 126 -6.68 -0.76 7.30
N VAL A 127 -7.31 0.37 6.95
CA VAL A 127 -6.77 1.71 7.25
C VAL A 127 -6.52 1.92 8.76
N PRO A 128 -7.40 1.49 9.69
CA PRO A 128 -7.10 1.52 11.12
C PRO A 128 -5.81 0.77 11.51
N ALA A 129 -5.65 -0.47 11.04
CA ALA A 129 -4.45 -1.26 11.32
C ALA A 129 -3.19 -0.65 10.68
N LEU A 130 -3.33 -0.09 9.47
CA LEU A 130 -2.25 0.63 8.78
C LEU A 130 -1.78 1.81 9.63
N LEU A 131 -2.70 2.69 10.05
CA LEU A 131 -2.35 3.86 10.85
C LEU A 131 -1.71 3.45 12.17
N SER A 132 -2.29 2.49 12.89
CA SER A 132 -1.70 1.97 14.13
C SER A 132 -0.29 1.40 13.91
N TYR A 133 -0.04 0.76 12.77
CA TYR A 133 1.27 0.19 12.46
C TYR A 133 2.31 1.26 12.09
N LEU A 134 1.93 2.23 11.26
CA LEU A 134 2.83 3.29 10.81
C LEU A 134 3.24 4.27 11.92
N GLN A 135 2.44 4.38 12.99
CA GLN A 135 2.80 5.16 14.19
C GLN A 135 4.09 4.68 14.89
N LEU A 136 4.52 3.46 14.61
CA LEU A 136 5.74 2.86 15.18
C LEU A 136 7.02 3.30 14.46
N PHE A 137 6.91 4.09 13.39
CA PHE A 137 8.02 4.41 12.51
C PHE A 137 8.15 5.92 12.26
N ASP A 138 9.39 6.38 12.09
CA ASP A 138 9.67 7.77 11.72
C ASP A 138 9.63 7.94 10.19
N HIS A 139 8.56 8.55 9.68
CA HIS A 139 8.35 8.86 8.27
C HIS A 139 9.46 9.73 7.61
N ARG A 140 10.35 10.34 8.40
CA ARG A 140 11.47 11.14 7.90
C ARG A 140 12.69 10.29 7.53
N LEU A 141 12.73 9.02 7.94
CA LEU A 141 13.81 8.12 7.56
C LEU A 141 13.56 7.53 6.16
N LEU A 142 14.64 7.13 5.49
CA LEU A 142 14.62 6.69 4.10
C LEU A 142 14.31 5.19 3.97
N PHE A 143 13.06 4.80 4.14
CA PHE A 143 12.63 3.40 4.00
C PHE A 143 11.24 3.22 3.37
N SER A 144 10.94 1.98 2.98
CA SER A 144 9.64 1.52 2.51
C SER A 144 9.25 0.20 3.20
N ILE A 145 7.96 -0.06 3.36
CA ILE A 145 7.42 -1.23 4.04
C ILE A 145 6.43 -1.96 3.11
N GLY A 146 6.48 -3.28 3.11
CA GLY A 146 5.52 -4.11 2.38
C GLY A 146 5.88 -5.59 2.49
N TYR A 147 5.14 -6.44 1.79
CA TYR A 147 5.54 -7.84 1.62
C TYR A 147 6.67 -7.90 0.61
N ILE A 148 7.81 -8.47 0.99
CA ILE A 148 8.99 -8.58 0.13
C ILE A 148 9.13 -10.02 -0.34
N TRP A 149 9.19 -10.19 -1.65
CA TRP A 149 9.70 -11.40 -2.30
C TRP A 149 11.22 -11.32 -2.32
N ASP A 150 11.86 -12.20 -1.57
CA ASP A 150 13.32 -12.27 -1.46
C ASP A 150 13.84 -13.53 -2.17
N ASN A 151 14.85 -13.35 -3.03
CA ASN A 151 15.52 -14.41 -3.80
C ASN A 151 14.59 -15.28 -4.66
N THR A 152 13.41 -14.78 -5.03
CA THR A 152 12.40 -15.60 -5.73
C THR A 152 12.57 -15.64 -7.25
N TRP A 153 13.09 -14.56 -7.84
CA TRP A 153 13.34 -14.48 -9.28
C TRP A 153 14.82 -14.55 -9.60
N GLU A 154 15.63 -13.83 -8.84
CA GLU A 154 17.09 -13.81 -9.00
C GLU A 154 17.73 -13.85 -7.60
N PRO A 155 18.78 -14.66 -7.38
CA PRO A 155 19.54 -14.62 -6.14
C PRO A 155 20.07 -13.20 -5.85
N GLY A 156 19.88 -12.72 -4.63
CA GLY A 156 20.20 -11.36 -4.21
C GLY A 156 19.16 -10.31 -4.60
N TRP A 157 18.01 -10.70 -5.16
CA TRP A 157 16.93 -9.77 -5.50
C TRP A 157 15.80 -9.80 -4.49
N SER A 158 15.55 -8.64 -3.89
CA SER A 158 14.40 -8.38 -3.04
C SER A 158 13.55 -7.25 -3.62
N TYR A 159 12.28 -7.52 -3.92
CA TYR A 159 11.32 -6.50 -4.35
C TYR A 159 9.98 -6.66 -3.65
N PHE A 160 9.22 -5.57 -3.55
CA PHE A 160 7.89 -5.63 -2.96
C PHE A 160 6.92 -6.35 -3.89
N PHE A 161 6.03 -7.15 -3.33
CA PHE A 161 4.85 -7.59 -4.07
C PHE A 161 3.89 -6.41 -4.21
N GLY A 162 3.86 -5.76 -5.38
CA GLY A 162 3.11 -4.51 -5.60
C GLY A 162 1.63 -4.61 -5.23
N GLY A 163 0.96 -5.69 -5.65
CA GLY A 163 -0.46 -5.94 -5.36
C GLY A 163 -0.76 -6.17 -3.88
N GLY A 164 0.22 -6.56 -3.07
CA GLY A 164 0.09 -6.64 -1.61
C GLY A 164 0.06 -5.28 -0.94
N GLY A 165 0.24 -4.20 -1.69
CA GLY A 165 0.39 -2.85 -1.19
C GLY A 165 1.80 -2.56 -0.69
N VAL A 166 2.24 -1.32 -0.93
CA VAL A 166 3.58 -0.85 -0.54
C VAL A 166 3.47 0.53 0.08
N VAL A 167 4.15 0.74 1.21
CA VAL A 167 4.18 2.03 1.91
C VAL A 167 5.55 2.65 1.78
N PHE A 168 5.59 3.90 1.37
CA PHE A 168 6.80 4.71 1.34
C PHE A 168 6.70 5.73 2.47
N SER A 169 7.78 5.84 3.25
CA SER A 169 8.00 7.02 4.09
C SER A 169 8.03 8.29 3.23
N GLN A 170 7.76 9.45 3.83
CA GLN A 170 7.80 10.73 3.12
C GLN A 170 9.13 10.92 2.40
N THR A 171 10.25 10.67 3.10
CA THR A 171 11.60 10.82 2.54
C THR A 171 11.86 9.82 1.41
N ALA A 172 11.41 8.56 1.53
CA ALA A 172 11.57 7.59 0.45
C ALA A 172 10.75 7.97 -0.80
N PHE A 173 9.53 8.45 -0.63
CA PHE A 173 8.70 8.91 -1.75
C PHE A 173 9.35 10.09 -2.49
N MET A 174 9.75 11.12 -1.74
CA MET A 174 10.37 12.32 -2.30
C MET A 174 11.76 12.07 -2.91
N SER A 175 12.49 11.05 -2.46
CA SER A 175 13.76 10.63 -3.06
C SER A 175 13.56 9.78 -4.33
N THR A 176 12.57 8.88 -4.32
CA THR A 176 12.39 7.87 -5.38
C THR A 176 11.63 8.44 -6.58
N MET A 177 10.44 9.02 -6.37
CA MET A 177 9.51 9.35 -7.47
C MET A 177 10.06 10.37 -8.49
N PRO A 178 10.77 11.43 -8.07
CA PRO A 178 11.37 12.37 -9.02
C PRO A 178 12.43 11.74 -9.92
N ALA A 179 13.08 10.65 -9.49
CA ALA A 179 14.15 10.01 -10.25
C ALA A 179 13.63 8.99 -11.28
N ILE A 180 12.38 8.54 -11.18
CA ILE A 180 11.79 7.57 -12.12
C ILE A 180 11.73 8.17 -13.55
N TYR A 181 11.98 7.32 -14.55
CA TYR A 181 12.13 7.67 -15.98
C TYR A 181 13.38 8.49 -16.32
N THR A 182 14.32 8.63 -15.39
CA THR A 182 15.65 9.20 -15.69
C THR A 182 16.63 8.10 -16.09
N LYS A 183 17.85 8.49 -16.50
CA LYS A 183 18.96 7.54 -16.75
C LYS A 183 19.34 6.73 -15.50
N GLU A 184 19.19 7.31 -14.32
CA GLU A 184 19.51 6.66 -13.04
C GLU A 184 18.45 5.61 -12.68
N CYS A 185 17.17 5.96 -12.84
CA CYS A 185 16.05 5.06 -12.60
C CYS A 185 15.16 4.89 -13.85
N PRO A 186 15.61 4.15 -14.87
CA PRO A 186 14.77 3.81 -16.02
C PRO A 186 13.65 2.85 -15.61
N PHE A 187 12.54 2.90 -16.34
CA PHE A 187 11.42 1.96 -16.17
C PHE A 187 11.86 0.51 -16.42
N GLN A 188 11.40 -0.42 -15.57
CA GLN A 188 11.80 -1.83 -15.55
C GLN A 188 10.64 -2.79 -15.87
N SER A 189 9.78 -2.44 -16.84
CA SER A 189 8.61 -3.23 -17.28
C SER A 189 7.42 -3.28 -16.31
N TRP A 190 7.67 -3.36 -14.99
CA TRP A 190 6.64 -3.38 -13.94
C TRP A 190 6.89 -2.25 -12.94
N ASN A 191 5.83 -1.72 -12.33
CA ASN A 191 5.92 -0.59 -11.40
C ASN A 191 6.73 -0.94 -10.14
N ASP A 192 6.49 -2.11 -9.54
CA ASP A 192 7.14 -2.61 -8.33
C ASP A 192 8.62 -2.97 -8.56
N VAL A 193 8.95 -3.53 -9.73
CA VAL A 193 10.35 -3.72 -10.16
C VAL A 193 11.03 -2.37 -10.40
N THR A 194 10.31 -1.39 -10.95
CA THR A 194 10.83 -0.01 -11.12
C THR A 194 11.08 0.65 -9.76
N PHE A 195 10.18 0.47 -8.79
CA PHE A 195 10.41 0.90 -7.41
C PHE A 195 11.67 0.28 -6.84
N LYS A 196 11.83 -1.05 -6.93
CA LYS A 196 13.03 -1.74 -6.44
C LYS A 196 14.31 -1.18 -7.04
N HIS A 197 14.36 -1.04 -8.37
CA HIS A 197 15.55 -0.53 -9.05
C HIS A 197 15.89 0.87 -8.57
N CYS A 198 14.90 1.77 -8.54
CA CYS A 198 15.16 3.15 -8.16
C CYS A 198 15.49 3.29 -6.67
N GLN A 199 14.78 2.60 -5.80
CA GLN A 199 15.03 2.57 -4.36
C GLN A 199 16.44 2.07 -4.04
N LYS A 200 16.96 1.09 -4.79
CA LYS A 200 18.34 0.64 -4.67
C LYS A 200 19.33 1.75 -4.99
N GLN A 201 19.15 2.48 -6.10
CA GLN A 201 20.02 3.61 -6.46
C GLN A 201 19.97 4.73 -5.40
N LYS A 202 18.79 4.95 -4.80
CA LYS A 202 18.59 5.97 -3.77
C LYS A 202 18.98 5.54 -2.36
N GLY A 203 19.40 4.29 -2.14
CA GLY A 203 19.73 3.78 -0.80
C GLY A 203 18.52 3.63 0.13
N VAL A 204 17.31 3.47 -0.41
CA VAL A 204 16.09 3.27 0.38
C VAL A 204 16.10 1.88 1.01
N THR A 205 15.92 1.83 2.34
CA THR A 205 15.83 0.56 3.08
C THR A 205 14.45 -0.08 2.86
N LYS A 206 14.42 -1.38 2.55
CA LYS A 206 13.18 -2.14 2.40
C LYS A 206 12.91 -2.96 3.66
N ILE A 207 11.73 -2.80 4.25
CA ILE A 207 11.29 -3.50 5.46
C ILE A 207 10.22 -4.50 5.08
N HIS A 208 10.48 -5.78 5.37
CA HIS A 208 9.49 -6.84 5.17
C HIS A 208 8.47 -6.81 6.31
N SER A 209 7.18 -7.01 5.99
CA SER A 209 6.13 -7.10 6.99
C SER A 209 5.05 -8.11 6.60
N ASP A 210 4.86 -9.12 7.44
CA ASP A 210 3.79 -10.13 7.35
C ASP A 210 2.38 -9.56 7.62
N ARG A 211 2.28 -8.25 7.89
CA ARG A 211 0.99 -7.54 7.92
C ARG A 211 0.48 -7.21 6.52
N PHE A 212 1.35 -7.19 5.52
CA PHE A 212 0.98 -7.02 4.12
C PHE A 212 0.85 -8.40 3.48
N PHE A 213 -0.32 -8.73 2.95
CA PHE A 213 -0.59 -10.08 2.46
C PHE A 213 -0.70 -10.10 0.94
N TYR A 214 0.06 -10.99 0.30
CA TYR A 214 0.12 -11.12 -1.15
C TYR A 214 -1.07 -11.89 -1.74
N ASP A 215 -1.96 -12.43 -0.89
CA ASP A 215 -3.08 -13.29 -1.28
C ASP A 215 -4.38 -12.89 -0.53
N MET A 216 -5.46 -13.64 -0.75
CA MET A 216 -6.76 -13.43 -0.10
C MET A 216 -6.77 -13.91 1.37
N ALA A 217 -7.65 -13.30 2.17
CA ALA A 217 -7.82 -13.64 3.59
C ALA A 217 -8.31 -15.07 3.86
N HIS A 218 -8.98 -15.74 2.91
CA HIS A 218 -9.41 -17.13 3.04
C HIS A 218 -8.24 -18.12 3.21
N VAL A 219 -7.06 -17.77 2.70
CA VAL A 219 -5.85 -18.60 2.78
C VAL A 219 -5.33 -18.70 4.22
N ILE A 220 -5.58 -17.69 5.06
CA ILE A 220 -5.11 -17.68 6.46
C ILE A 220 -5.89 -18.70 7.32
N GLY A 221 -7.08 -19.15 6.88
CA GLY A 221 -7.97 -19.99 7.70
C GLY A 221 -8.11 -21.46 7.30
N GLY A 222 -7.62 -21.86 6.12
CA GLY A 222 -7.81 -23.23 5.59
C GLY A 222 -9.28 -23.70 5.47
N SER A 223 -10.25 -22.82 5.76
CA SER A 223 -11.66 -23.09 5.81
C SER A 223 -12.40 -22.01 5.04
N HIS A 224 -13.54 -22.36 4.46
CA HIS A 224 -14.42 -21.42 3.75
C HIS A 224 -14.94 -20.28 4.66
N ASN A 225 -14.67 -20.33 5.98
CA ASN A 225 -15.08 -19.33 6.96
C ASN A 225 -13.93 -18.36 7.30
N LEU A 226 -14.06 -17.12 6.82
CA LEU A 226 -13.25 -15.98 7.23
C LEU A 226 -13.52 -15.68 8.72
N MET A 227 -12.60 -16.02 9.62
CA MET A 227 -12.72 -15.65 11.03
C MET A 227 -12.10 -14.26 11.25
N PRO A 228 -12.80 -13.26 11.80
CA PRO A 228 -12.29 -11.88 11.95
C PRO A 228 -10.88 -11.79 12.55
N ILE A 229 -10.62 -12.57 13.61
CA ILE A 229 -9.32 -12.67 14.28
C ILE A 229 -8.14 -12.93 13.35
N SER A 230 -8.35 -13.61 12.21
CA SER A 230 -7.28 -13.96 11.28
C SER A 230 -6.84 -12.81 10.36
N TYR A 231 -7.64 -11.74 10.23
CA TYR A 231 -7.36 -10.64 9.30
C TYR A 231 -7.50 -9.23 9.88
N VAL A 232 -8.24 -9.00 10.96
CA VAL A 232 -8.46 -7.62 11.49
C VAL A 232 -7.18 -6.95 12.02
N GLY A 233 -6.12 -7.71 12.31
CA GLY A 233 -4.80 -7.19 12.65
C GLY A 233 -3.82 -7.05 11.47
N LYS A 234 -4.21 -7.49 10.26
CA LYS A 234 -3.42 -7.35 9.04
C LYS A 234 -3.72 -6.00 8.37
N VAL A 235 -2.75 -5.51 7.62
CA VAL A 235 -2.79 -4.20 6.95
C VAL A 235 -3.40 -4.31 5.56
N THR A 236 -3.01 -5.30 4.77
CA THR A 236 -3.55 -5.49 3.41
C THR A 236 -3.86 -6.93 3.10
N PHE A 237 -4.78 -7.11 2.15
CA PHE A 237 -5.01 -8.36 1.43
C PHE A 237 -5.15 -8.07 -0.06
N HIS A 238 -4.51 -8.90 -0.88
CA HIS A 238 -4.64 -8.80 -2.32
C HIS A 238 -5.77 -9.68 -2.86
N TYR A 239 -6.13 -9.47 -4.12
CA TYR A 239 -7.19 -10.17 -4.84
C TYR A 239 -8.60 -10.08 -4.22
N VAL A 240 -8.88 -9.04 -3.43
CA VAL A 240 -10.19 -8.87 -2.80
C VAL A 240 -11.18 -8.24 -3.79
N ASN A 241 -11.70 -9.08 -4.69
CA ASN A 241 -12.61 -8.69 -5.76
C ASN A 241 -14.10 -8.91 -5.43
N ASN A 242 -14.41 -9.71 -4.40
CA ASN A 242 -15.78 -10.04 -4.02
C ASN A 242 -16.35 -8.98 -3.07
N ALA A 243 -17.47 -8.36 -3.47
CA ALA A 243 -18.08 -7.28 -2.69
C ALA A 243 -18.56 -7.70 -1.30
N ALA A 244 -19.06 -8.93 -1.13
CA ALA A 244 -19.50 -9.43 0.17
C ALA A 244 -18.31 -9.64 1.11
N ILE A 245 -17.19 -10.18 0.58
CA ILE A 245 -15.94 -10.36 1.34
C ILE A 245 -15.39 -8.99 1.76
N ALA A 246 -15.23 -8.05 0.81
CA ALA A 246 -14.71 -6.72 1.10
C ALA A 246 -15.55 -5.97 2.13
N ARG A 247 -16.89 -6.04 2.03
CA ARG A 247 -17.80 -5.42 3.00
C ARG A 247 -17.68 -6.06 4.37
N ARG A 248 -17.67 -7.39 4.45
CA ARG A 248 -17.49 -8.11 5.72
C ARG A 248 -16.17 -7.75 6.39
N MET A 249 -15.06 -7.84 5.66
CA MET A 249 -13.74 -7.46 6.17
C MET A 249 -13.70 -6.02 6.67
N THR A 250 -14.33 -5.10 5.93
CA THR A 250 -14.42 -3.68 6.30
C THR A 250 -15.24 -3.48 7.59
N CYS A 251 -16.40 -4.13 7.71
CA CYS A 251 -17.23 -3.99 8.90
C CYS A 251 -16.61 -4.64 10.14
N ASP A 252 -15.98 -5.80 10.00
CA ASP A 252 -15.29 -6.46 11.11
C ASP A 252 -14.12 -5.60 11.61
N ALA A 253 -13.34 -5.02 10.69
CA ALA A 253 -12.29 -4.07 11.05
C ALA A 253 -12.85 -2.80 11.72
N ALA A 254 -13.97 -2.25 11.21
CA ALA A 254 -14.63 -1.09 11.81
C ALA A 254 -15.04 -1.34 13.27
N VAL A 255 -15.62 -2.51 13.55
CA VAL A 255 -16.04 -2.89 14.90
C VAL A 255 -14.82 -3.16 15.79
N TYR A 256 -13.80 -3.87 15.30
CA TYR A 256 -12.60 -4.24 16.06
C TYR A 256 -11.81 -3.00 16.48
N TRP A 257 -11.54 -2.11 15.52
CA TRP A 257 -10.77 -0.89 15.74
C TRP A 257 -11.61 0.26 16.32
N LYS A 258 -12.92 0.03 16.56
CA LYS A 258 -13.88 1.06 17.01
C LYS A 258 -13.84 2.31 16.12
N TRP A 259 -13.70 2.11 14.81
CA TRP A 259 -13.61 3.16 13.81
C TRP A 259 -14.79 3.07 12.85
N PRO A 260 -15.87 3.84 13.09
CA PRO A 260 -17.10 3.74 12.31
C PRO A 260 -16.87 3.97 10.82
N ILE A 261 -17.68 3.29 10.01
CA ILE A 261 -17.71 3.41 8.56
C ILE A 261 -19.14 3.22 8.07
N LYS A 262 -19.56 4.00 7.07
CA LYS A 262 -20.93 3.98 6.58
C LYS A 262 -21.25 2.62 5.96
N GLY A 263 -22.42 2.06 6.29
CA GLY A 263 -22.89 0.78 5.75
C GLY A 263 -22.57 -0.43 6.63
N CYS A 264 -22.00 -0.22 7.82
CA CYS A 264 -21.68 -1.28 8.78
C CYS A 264 -22.50 -1.20 10.09
N ASP A 265 -23.58 -0.42 10.11
CA ASP A 265 -24.34 -0.08 11.33
C ASP A 265 -25.06 -1.27 11.99
N ASN A 266 -25.25 -2.38 11.25
CA ASN A 266 -25.99 -3.56 11.71
C ASN A 266 -25.09 -4.73 12.17
N VAL A 267 -23.76 -4.58 12.17
CA VAL A 267 -22.85 -5.66 12.58
C VAL A 267 -22.73 -5.68 14.11
N LYS A 268 -23.27 -6.72 14.74
CA LYS A 268 -23.27 -6.88 16.20
C LYS A 268 -21.87 -7.21 16.73
N ARG A 269 -21.50 -6.61 17.87
CA ARG A 269 -20.22 -6.87 18.56
C ARG A 269 -20.03 -8.32 19.02
N ASP A 270 -21.13 -9.04 19.22
CA ASP A 270 -21.15 -10.36 19.86
C ASP A 270 -20.52 -11.46 18.97
N ASP A 271 -20.32 -11.19 17.68
CA ASP A 271 -19.70 -12.12 16.72
C ASP A 271 -18.15 -12.04 16.68
N MET A 272 -17.53 -11.18 17.50
CA MET A 272 -16.06 -11.06 17.54
C MET A 272 -15.45 -11.53 18.86
N PRO A 273 -14.44 -12.42 18.82
CA PRO A 273 -13.72 -12.82 20.03
C PRO A 273 -13.05 -11.61 20.67
N HIS A 274 -13.24 -11.46 21.99
CA HIS A 274 -12.53 -10.46 22.78
C HIS A 274 -11.03 -10.72 22.71
N LEU A 275 -10.33 -9.96 21.87
CA LEU A 275 -8.88 -9.90 21.86
C LEU A 275 -8.47 -8.72 22.72
N HIS A 276 -7.85 -9.02 23.86
CA HIS A 276 -7.13 -8.01 24.61
C HIS A 276 -5.93 -7.58 23.77
N ILE A 277 -5.91 -6.29 23.41
CA ILE A 277 -4.77 -5.59 22.78
C ILE A 277 -3.67 -5.44 23.82
#